data_AF-A0A975DJ68-F1
#
_entry.id   AF-A0A975DJ68-F1
#
_cell.length_a   1.000
_cell.length_b   1.000
_cell.length_c   1.000
_cell.angle_alpha   90.00
_cell.angle_beta   90.00
_cell.angle_gamma   90.00
#
_symmetry.space_group_name_H-M   'P 1'
#
loop_
_entity.id
_entity.type
_entity.pdbx_description
1 polymer ?
#
loop_
_entity_poly.entity_id
_entity_poly.type
_entity_poly.pdbx_seq_one_letter_code
_entity_poly.pdbx_strand_id
1 'polypeptide(L)'
;MKHGKLLLWFVYVGMVITGIGLYLTLPASVDDFPHPLQGDFRMWHGLFVFISLFSIGQIFQEHIRKQIKKWRRYPDGVIHLLLWSVVIVTGFLLYYPPLWLPEWFNLSNTHWYVSLAIIAVLPFHAIYHRPKRKFKKVQARRTTSEATAK
;
A
#
# COMPACT_ATOMS: atom_id res chain seq x y z
N MET A 1 -2.13 1.39 19.60
CA MET A 1 -1.91 1.91 18.22
C MET A 1 -0.53 1.63 17.59
N LYS A 2 0.52 1.24 18.32
CA LYS A 2 1.83 0.92 17.69
C LYS A 2 1.79 -0.40 16.89
N HIS A 3 1.09 -1.41 17.41
CA HIS A 3 0.97 -2.73 16.79
C HIS A 3 0.31 -2.71 15.40
N GLY A 4 -0.76 -1.93 15.22
CA GLY A 4 -1.43 -1.83 13.91
C GLY A 4 -0.56 -1.25 12.80
N LYS A 5 0.36 -0.33 13.13
CA LYS A 5 1.31 0.20 12.14
C LYS A 5 2.36 -0.83 11.75
N LEU A 6 2.85 -1.60 12.71
CA LEU A 6 3.81 -2.66 12.45
C LEU A 6 3.20 -3.74 11.55
N LEU A 7 1.96 -4.15 11.82
CA LEU A 7 1.23 -5.10 10.98
C LEU A 7 1.05 -4.59 9.55
N LEU A 8 0.65 -3.33 9.38
CA LEU A 8 0.52 -2.72 8.04
C LEU A 8 1.83 -2.75 7.26
N TRP A 9 2.95 -2.38 7.89
CA TRP A 9 4.26 -2.44 7.26
C TRP A 9 4.70 -3.87 6.95
N PHE A 10 4.44 -4.81 7.85
CA PHE A 10 4.74 -6.23 7.63
C PHE A 10 3.97 -6.78 6.42
N VAL A 11 2.65 -6.55 6.36
CA VAL A 11 1.80 -6.98 5.24
C VAL A 11 2.25 -6.33 3.94
N TYR A 12 2.52 -5.03 3.97
CA TYR A 12 2.99 -4.29 2.80
C TYR A 12 4.33 -4.83 2.27
N VAL A 13 5.33 -5.03 3.14
CA VAL A 13 6.62 -5.62 2.75
C VAL A 13 6.43 -7.03 2.21
N GLY A 14 5.56 -7.83 2.84
CA GLY A 14 5.19 -9.16 2.36
C GLY A 14 4.63 -9.15 0.94
N MET A 15 3.69 -8.25 0.63
CA MET A 15 3.16 -8.09 -0.73
C MET A 15 4.24 -7.68 -1.73
N VAL A 16 5.14 -6.77 -1.36
CA VAL A 16 6.22 -6.29 -2.24
C VAL A 16 7.20 -7.41 -2.56
N ILE A 17 7.68 -8.12 -1.54
CA ILE A 17 8.64 -9.22 -1.72
C ILE A 17 8.01 -10.33 -2.57
N THR A 18 6.79 -10.73 -2.25
CA THR A 18 6.09 -11.80 -2.99
C THR A 18 5.71 -11.37 -4.40
N GLY A 19 5.34 -10.11 -4.63
CA GLY A 19 5.04 -9.57 -5.96
C GLY A 19 6.29 -9.50 -6.85
N ILE A 20 7.43 -9.06 -6.30
CA ILE A 20 8.72 -9.11 -7.00
C ILE A 20 9.12 -10.56 -7.28
N GLY A 21 8.96 -11.45 -6.29
CA GLY A 21 9.22 -12.88 -6.46
C GLY A 21 8.38 -13.51 -7.57
N LEU A 22 7.11 -13.15 -7.68
CA LEU A 22 6.25 -13.58 -8.80
C LEU A 22 6.78 -13.09 -10.13
N TYR A 23 7.15 -11.81 -10.23
CA TYR A 23 7.69 -11.24 -11.47
C TYR A 23 8.98 -11.94 -11.92
N LEU A 24 9.88 -12.24 -10.99
CA LEU A 24 11.14 -12.95 -11.26
C LEU A 24 10.95 -14.44 -11.57
N THR A 25 9.80 -15.03 -11.23
CA THR A 25 9.48 -16.44 -11.49
C THR A 25 8.49 -16.63 -12.63
N LEU A 26 8.18 -15.57 -13.38
CA LEU A 26 7.42 -15.67 -14.62
C LEU A 26 8.24 -16.44 -15.68
N PRO A 27 7.61 -17.38 -16.41
CA PRO A 27 8.26 -18.04 -17.54
C PRO A 27 8.60 -17.02 -18.63
N ALA A 28 9.75 -17.17 -19.30
CA ALA A 28 10.19 -16.25 -20.35
C ALA A 28 9.48 -16.53 -21.68
N SER A 29 9.05 -17.77 -21.89
CA SER A 29 8.27 -18.21 -23.04
C SER A 29 7.02 -19.00 -22.61
N VAL A 30 6.05 -19.16 -23.50
CA VAL A 30 4.84 -19.98 -23.24
C VAL A 30 5.19 -21.46 -23.06
N ASP A 31 6.31 -21.89 -23.63
CA ASP A 31 6.77 -23.28 -23.62
C ASP A 31 7.70 -23.58 -22.44
N ASP A 32 8.07 -22.57 -21.63
CA ASP A 32 8.92 -22.76 -20.46
C ASP A 32 8.17 -23.41 -19.31
N PHE A 33 8.84 -24.31 -18.61
CA PHE A 33 8.32 -24.84 -17.36
C PHE A 33 8.20 -23.74 -16.30
N PRO A 34 7.12 -23.72 -15.51
CA PRO A 34 6.99 -22.77 -14.42
C PRO A 34 8.09 -23.00 -13.39
N HIS A 35 8.68 -21.90 -12.90
CA HIS A 35 9.67 -21.97 -11.84
C HIS A 35 9.07 -22.67 -10.59
N PRO A 36 9.79 -23.55 -9.89
CA PRO A 36 9.24 -24.36 -8.79
C PRO A 36 8.63 -23.50 -7.67
N LEU A 37 9.19 -22.31 -7.42
CA LEU A 37 8.71 -21.37 -6.40
C LEU A 37 7.50 -20.52 -6.84
N GLN A 38 7.05 -20.61 -8.10
CA GLN A 38 5.97 -19.76 -8.60
C GLN A 38 4.66 -19.99 -7.84
N GLY A 39 4.36 -21.24 -7.49
CA GLY A 39 3.20 -21.61 -6.67
C GLY A 39 3.27 -21.01 -5.26
N ASP A 40 4.43 -21.13 -4.61
CA ASP A 40 4.64 -20.60 -3.26
C ASP A 40 4.51 -19.08 -3.21
N PHE A 41 5.17 -18.38 -4.13
CA PHE A 41 5.05 -16.92 -4.21
C PHE A 41 3.61 -16.49 -4.49
N ARG A 42 2.86 -17.23 -5.32
CA ARG A 42 1.45 -16.94 -5.59
C ARG A 42 0.58 -17.12 -4.34
N MET A 43 0.80 -18.20 -3.59
CA MET A 43 0.09 -18.47 -2.33
C MET A 43 0.35 -17.37 -1.30
N TRP A 44 1.62 -17.05 -1.05
CA TRP A 44 1.99 -16.02 -0.09
C TRP A 44 1.51 -14.63 -0.51
N HIS A 45 1.63 -14.29 -1.80
CA HIS A 45 1.11 -13.03 -2.32
C HIS A 45 -0.40 -12.91 -2.09
N GLY A 46 -1.16 -13.97 -2.40
CA GLY A 46 -2.60 -14.03 -2.15
C GLY A 46 -2.95 -13.84 -0.68
N LEU A 47 -2.21 -14.47 0.24
CA LEU A 47 -2.41 -14.30 1.69
C LEU A 47 -2.17 -12.84 2.14
N PHE A 48 -1.08 -12.22 1.71
CA PHE A 48 -0.79 -10.83 2.06
C PHE A 48 -1.81 -9.86 1.45
N VAL A 49 -2.25 -10.09 0.21
CA VAL A 49 -3.31 -9.32 -0.44
C VAL A 49 -4.63 -9.44 0.33
N PHE A 50 -4.99 -10.65 0.77
CA PHE A 50 -6.18 -10.85 1.57
C PHE A 50 -6.12 -10.02 2.86
N ILE A 51 -5.04 -10.11 3.63
CA ILE A 51 -4.87 -9.34 4.88
C ILE A 51 -4.85 -7.82 4.60
N SER A 52 -4.25 -7.40 3.49
CA SER A 52 -4.19 -5.98 3.12
C SER A 52 -5.56 -5.41 2.79
N LEU A 53 -6.43 -6.17 2.12
CA LEU A 53 -7.81 -5.75 1.83
C LEU A 53 -8.63 -5.49 3.10
N PHE A 54 -8.53 -6.36 4.12
CA PHE A 54 -9.16 -6.10 5.43
C PHE A 54 -8.60 -4.84 6.08
N SER A 55 -7.28 -4.68 6.03
CA SER A 55 -6.59 -3.52 6.60
C SER A 55 -7.00 -2.22 5.90
N ILE A 56 -7.16 -2.24 4.58
CA ILE A 56 -7.66 -1.11 3.78
C ILE A 56 -9.10 -0.79 4.16
N GLY A 57 -9.96 -1.79 4.33
CA GLY A 57 -11.34 -1.59 4.78
C GLY A 57 -11.42 -0.85 6.13
N GLN A 58 -10.55 -1.21 7.07
CA GLN A 58 -10.44 -0.51 8.36
C GLN A 58 -9.92 0.92 8.18
N ILE A 59 -8.82 1.11 7.43
CA ILE A 59 -8.26 2.44 7.12
C ILE A 59 -9.30 3.32 6.42
N PHE A 60 -10.14 2.73 5.58
CA PHE A 60 -11.17 3.45 4.85
C PHE A 60 -12.16 4.13 5.81
N GLN A 61 -12.63 3.41 6.83
CA GLN A 61 -13.55 3.94 7.82
C GLN A 61 -12.88 4.94 8.77
N GLU A 62 -11.68 4.64 9.25
CA GLU A 62 -11.03 5.43 10.30
C GLU A 62 -10.33 6.70 9.78
N HIS A 63 -9.76 6.63 8.57
CA HIS A 63 -8.91 7.65 7.98
C HIS A 63 -9.52 8.28 6.73
N ILE A 64 -9.79 7.47 5.68
CA ILE A 64 -10.20 8.00 4.37
C ILE A 64 -11.53 8.74 4.47
N ARG A 65 -12.55 8.15 5.11
CA ARG A 65 -13.88 8.76 5.27
C ARG A 65 -13.84 10.14 5.95
N LYS A 66 -12.89 10.37 6.87
CA LYS A 66 -12.74 11.66 7.57
C LYS A 66 -12.00 12.68 6.72
N GLN A 67 -10.99 12.25 5.96
CA GLN A 67 -10.11 13.14 5.19
C GLN A 67 -10.63 13.43 3.78
N ILE A 68 -11.49 12.60 3.20
CA ILE A 68 -11.99 12.77 1.83
C ILE A 68 -12.77 14.07 1.65
N LYS A 69 -13.42 14.59 2.69
CA LYS A 69 -14.06 15.92 2.67
C LYS A 69 -13.06 17.07 2.41
N LYS A 70 -11.77 16.82 2.62
CA LYS A 70 -10.66 17.76 2.42
C LYS A 70 -9.74 17.32 1.28
N TRP A 71 -10.26 16.55 0.32
CA TRP A 71 -9.46 15.95 -0.77
C TRP A 71 -8.61 16.98 -1.54
N ARG A 72 -9.12 18.20 -1.76
CA ARG A 72 -8.36 19.29 -2.41
C ARG A 72 -7.09 19.70 -1.66
N ARG A 73 -7.00 19.42 -0.36
CA ARG A 73 -5.83 19.73 0.49
C ARG A 73 -4.81 18.60 0.55
N TYR A 74 -5.22 17.39 0.16
CA TYR A 74 -4.40 16.17 0.26
C TYR A 74 -4.45 15.39 -1.07
N PRO A 75 -3.96 15.99 -2.16
CA PRO A 75 -4.00 15.35 -3.48
C PRO A 75 -3.22 14.03 -3.50
N ASP A 76 -2.16 13.93 -2.69
CA ASP A 76 -1.37 12.71 -2.54
C ASP A 76 -2.18 11.55 -1.95
N GLY A 77 -3.09 11.82 -1.01
CA GLY A 77 -4.00 10.81 -0.47
C GLY A 77 -5.03 10.32 -1.49
N VAL A 78 -5.49 11.19 -2.38
CA VAL A 78 -6.40 10.82 -3.47
C VAL A 78 -5.69 9.97 -4.51
N ILE A 79 -4.49 10.37 -4.94
CA ILE A 79 -3.64 9.59 -5.85
C ILE A 79 -3.37 8.21 -5.24
N HIS A 80 -3.02 8.17 -3.95
CA HIS A 80 -2.78 6.92 -3.26
C HIS A 80 -4.01 5.99 -3.26
N LEU A 81 -5.20 6.53 -2.99
CA LEU A 81 -6.45 5.78 -3.05
C LEU A 81 -6.75 5.25 -4.46
N LEU A 82 -6.55 6.07 -5.49
CA LEU A 82 -6.74 5.67 -6.89
C LEU A 82 -5.79 4.54 -7.28
N LEU A 83 -4.51 4.65 -6.94
CA LEU A 83 -3.53 3.60 -7.20
C LEU A 83 -3.93 2.28 -6.55
N TRP A 84 -4.34 2.30 -5.28
CA TRP A 84 -4.85 1.10 -4.60
C TRP A 84 -6.06 0.49 -5.30
N SER A 85 -7.04 1.31 -5.69
CA SER A 85 -8.20 0.84 -6.44
C SER A 85 -7.79 0.16 -7.75
N VAL A 86 -6.86 0.74 -8.49
CA VAL A 86 -6.35 0.17 -9.74
C VAL A 86 -5.62 -1.15 -9.48
N VAL A 87 -4.74 -1.24 -8.48
CA VAL A 87 -4.02 -2.48 -8.16
C VAL A 87 -4.96 -3.60 -7.71
N ILE A 88 -5.99 -3.27 -6.91
CA ILE A 88 -6.99 -4.25 -6.47
C ILE A 88 -7.78 -4.79 -7.68
N VAL A 89 -8.28 -3.89 -8.53
CA VAL A 89 -9.06 -4.29 -9.71
C VAL A 89 -8.21 -5.09 -10.68
N THR A 90 -7.00 -4.60 -11.01
CA THR A 90 -6.11 -5.30 -11.94
C THR A 90 -5.64 -6.65 -11.38
N GLY A 91 -5.37 -6.75 -10.07
CA GLY A 91 -5.01 -8.01 -9.43
C GLY A 91 -6.16 -9.03 -9.46
N PHE A 92 -7.40 -8.57 -9.22
CA PHE A 92 -8.58 -9.41 -9.36
C PHE A 92 -8.78 -9.90 -10.80
N LEU A 93 -8.63 -9.00 -11.79
CA LEU A 93 -8.77 -9.35 -13.19
C LEU A 93 -7.63 -10.25 -13.70
N LEU A 94 -6.45 -10.24 -13.08
CA LEU A 94 -5.39 -11.20 -13.42
C LEU A 94 -5.76 -12.63 -13.03
N TYR A 95 -6.59 -12.78 -11.99
CA TYR A 95 -7.12 -14.08 -11.57
C TYR A 95 -8.35 -14.46 -12.39
N TYR A 96 -9.19 -13.49 -12.74
CA TYR A 96 -10.40 -13.67 -13.55
C TYR A 96 -10.34 -12.78 -14.81
N PRO A 97 -9.53 -13.16 -15.82
CA PRO A 97 -9.36 -12.35 -17.01
C PRO A 97 -10.67 -12.28 -17.81
N PRO A 98 -11.18 -11.06 -18.06
CA PRO A 98 -12.40 -10.91 -18.84
C PRO A 98 -12.15 -11.11 -20.34
N LEU A 99 -13.10 -11.75 -21.01
CA LEU A 99 -13.05 -11.97 -22.47
C LEU A 99 -13.20 -10.69 -23.31
N TRP A 100 -13.67 -9.60 -22.71
CA TRP A 100 -13.90 -8.33 -23.39
C TRP A 100 -12.71 -7.38 -23.37
N LEU A 101 -11.62 -7.71 -22.66
CA LEU A 101 -10.43 -6.86 -22.67
C LEU A 101 -9.74 -6.94 -24.05
N PRO A 102 -9.39 -5.79 -24.66
CA PRO A 102 -8.67 -5.79 -25.93
C PRO A 102 -7.28 -6.43 -25.78
N GLU A 103 -6.81 -7.11 -26.82
CA GLU A 103 -5.50 -7.77 -26.85
C GLU A 103 -4.33 -6.81 -26.61
N TRP A 104 -4.47 -5.53 -26.99
CA TRP A 104 -3.46 -4.50 -26.74
C TRP A 104 -3.36 -4.10 -25.26
N PHE A 105 -4.36 -4.42 -24.44
CA PHE A 105 -4.38 -4.06 -23.02
C PHE A 105 -3.66 -5.12 -22.18
N ASN A 106 -2.37 -4.89 -21.91
CA ASN A 106 -1.58 -5.78 -21.07
C ASN A 106 -1.87 -5.54 -19.57
N LEU A 107 -2.77 -6.35 -19.04
CA LEU A 107 -3.21 -6.27 -17.64
C LEU A 107 -2.07 -6.58 -16.65
N SER A 108 -1.17 -7.51 -16.99
CA SER A 108 -0.03 -7.89 -16.15
C SER A 108 0.94 -6.72 -15.98
N ASN A 109 1.31 -6.07 -17.09
CA ASN A 109 2.15 -4.88 -17.07
C ASN A 109 1.49 -3.75 -16.29
N THR A 110 0.18 -3.54 -16.46
CA THR A 110 -0.56 -2.51 -15.73
C THR A 110 -0.50 -2.77 -14.23
N HIS A 111 -0.79 -3.99 -13.78
CA HIS A 111 -0.73 -4.36 -12.37
C HIS A 111 0.69 -4.16 -11.79
N TRP A 112 1.72 -4.56 -12.54
CA TRP A 112 3.11 -4.44 -12.15
C TRP A 112 3.54 -2.97 -11.96
N TYR A 113 3.39 -2.13 -13.00
CA TYR A 113 3.86 -0.75 -12.95
C TYR A 113 3.08 0.10 -11.94
N VAL A 114 1.77 -0.13 -11.79
CA VAL A 114 0.98 0.58 -10.77
C VAL A 114 1.39 0.12 -9.36
N SER A 115 1.70 -1.16 -9.16
CA SER A 115 2.23 -1.66 -7.89
C SER A 115 3.59 -1.02 -7.54
N LEU A 116 4.49 -0.85 -8.52
CA LEU A 116 5.74 -0.11 -8.32
C LEU A 116 5.49 1.35 -7.90
N ALA A 117 4.48 2.01 -8.47
CA ALA A 117 4.10 3.35 -8.04
C ALA A 117 3.62 3.39 -6.58
N ILE A 118 2.81 2.40 -6.14
CA ILE A 118 2.38 2.28 -4.73
C ILE A 118 3.59 2.07 -3.81
N ILE A 119 4.62 1.36 -4.27
CA ILE A 119 5.85 1.15 -3.50
C ILE A 119 6.49 2.49 -3.10
N ALA A 120 6.48 3.47 -4.00
CA ALA A 120 7.01 4.81 -3.71
C ALA A 120 6.01 5.71 -2.96
N VAL A 121 4.73 5.67 -3.33
CA VAL A 121 3.73 6.61 -2.81
C VAL A 121 3.35 6.33 -1.35
N LEU A 122 3.23 5.06 -0.94
CA LEU A 122 2.81 4.73 0.44
C LEU A 122 3.80 5.26 1.51
N PRO A 123 5.12 5.00 1.40
CA PRO A 123 6.07 5.53 2.36
C PRO A 123 6.14 7.06 2.33
N PHE A 124 6.07 7.66 1.14
CA PHE A 124 6.05 9.10 0.98
C PHE A 124 4.86 9.73 1.72
N HIS A 125 3.64 9.22 1.49
CA HIS A 125 2.43 9.68 2.18
C HIS A 125 2.55 9.53 3.70
N ALA A 126 3.07 8.39 4.18
CA ALA A 126 3.22 8.11 5.61
C ALA A 126 4.26 9.02 6.30
N ILE A 127 5.35 9.38 5.61
CA ILE A 127 6.42 10.23 6.14
C ILE A 127 6.01 11.70 6.11
N TYR A 128 5.46 12.17 4.99
CA TYR A 128 5.11 13.58 4.79
C TYR A 128 4.01 14.05 5.75
N HIS A 129 3.00 13.21 5.99
CA HIS A 129 1.91 13.51 6.93
C HIS A 129 2.17 12.97 8.34
N ARG A 130 3.40 12.51 8.63
CA ARG A 130 3.75 12.11 9.99
C ARG A 130 3.57 13.34 10.88
N PRO A 131 2.69 13.29 11.89
CA PRO A 131 2.47 14.44 12.75
C PRO A 131 3.82 14.82 13.35
N LYS A 132 4.35 16.01 13.02
CA LYS A 132 5.53 16.58 13.66
C LYS A 132 5.22 16.57 15.15
N ARG A 133 5.76 15.57 15.85
CA ARG A 133 5.46 15.29 17.26
C ARG A 133 6.02 16.50 17.99
N LYS A 134 5.13 17.45 18.26
CA LYS A 134 5.47 18.81 18.63
C LYS A 134 6.53 18.79 19.74
N PHE A 135 7.66 19.43 19.47
CA PHE A 135 8.56 20.00 20.46
C PHE A 135 7.84 20.93 21.48
N LYS A 136 6.51 21.11 21.38
CA LYS A 136 5.66 21.81 22.36
C LYS A 136 5.70 21.23 23.78
N LYS A 137 6.08 19.95 23.99
CA LYS A 137 6.23 19.43 25.37
C LYS A 137 7.46 19.98 26.09
N VAL A 138 8.50 20.42 25.38
CA VAL A 138 9.70 20.98 26.01
C VAL A 138 9.46 22.46 26.37
N GLN A 139 8.80 23.21 25.50
CA GLN A 139 8.52 24.62 25.73
C GLN A 139 7.44 24.85 26.81
N ALA A 140 6.40 24.01 26.86
CA ALA A 140 5.37 24.09 27.90
C ALA A 140 5.88 23.71 29.30
N ARG A 141 6.94 22.89 29.40
CA ARG A 141 7.61 22.55 30.68
C ARG A 141 8.54 23.67 31.17
N ARG A 142 9.17 24.41 30.24
CA ARG A 142 10.04 25.55 30.57
C ARG A 142 9.25 26.72 31.15
N THR A 143 8.10 27.05 30.56
CA THR A 143 7.25 28.15 31.03
C THR A 143 6.58 27.88 32.38
N THR A 144 6.31 26.62 32.73
CA THR A 144 5.78 26.29 34.07
C THR A 144 6.87 26.30 35.14
N SER A 145 8.08 25.85 34.81
CA SER A 145 9.23 25.90 35.72
C SER A 145 9.68 27.32 36.07
N GLU A 146 9.56 28.27 35.14
CA GLU A 146 9.89 29.69 35.38
C GLU A 146 8.78 30.43 36.15
N ALA A 147 7.54 29.96 36.08
CA ALA A 147 6.39 30.55 36.79
C ALA A 147 6.28 30.08 38.25
N THR A 148 6.79 28.90 38.61
CA THR A 148 6.85 28.42 40.00
C THR A 148 8.14 28.78 40.74
N ALA A 149 9.09 29.41 40.05
CA ALA A 149 10.38 29.86 40.61
C ALA A 149 10.39 31.37 40.99
N LYS A 150 9.24 32.05 40.88
CA LYS A 150 9.00 33.42 41.36
C LYS A 150 7.95 33.38 42.45
#